data_AF-A0A437NAL9-F1
#
_entry.id   AF-A0A437NAL9-F1
#
_cell.length_a   1.000
_cell.length_b   1.000
_cell.length_c   1.000
_cell.angle_alpha   90.00
_cell.angle_beta   90.00
_cell.angle_gamma   90.00
#
_symmetry.space_group_name_H-M   'P 1'
#
loop_
_entity.id
_entity.type
_entity.pdbx_description
1 polymer ?
#
loop_
_entity_poly.entity_id
_entity_poly.type
_entity_poly.pdbx_seq_one_letter_code
_entity_poly.pdbx_strand_id
1 'polypeptide(L)'
;MVERKNLDRAARPKGSQPVVFESATQDALAGMVLALLGEVMVLKDRLDANERLLKAAGLHGPEDIDAYHPDADARAYRGAYRAKAYDRVLGVARDKLLPDALALQADYEQEVARVAADTN
;
A
#
# COMPACT_ATOMS: atom_id res chain seq x y z
N MET A 1 4.68 -30.69 -10.90
CA MET A 1 4.27 -29.32 -10.52
C MET A 1 5.41 -28.40 -10.92
N VAL A 2 5.26 -27.58 -11.96
CA VAL A 2 6.35 -26.74 -12.47
C VAL A 2 6.60 -25.61 -11.47
N GLU A 3 7.83 -25.52 -10.95
CA GLU A 3 8.27 -24.46 -10.05
C GLU A 3 8.21 -23.13 -10.81
N ARG A 4 7.26 -22.27 -10.46
CA ARG A 4 7.12 -20.92 -11.03
C ARG A 4 8.20 -20.02 -10.43
N LYS A 5 9.41 -20.09 -10.98
CA LYS A 5 10.51 -19.21 -10.62
C LYS A 5 10.47 -17.99 -11.54
N ASN A 6 10.13 -16.81 -11.00
CA ASN A 6 10.41 -15.56 -11.68
C ASN A 6 11.92 -15.46 -11.87
N LEU A 7 12.38 -15.62 -13.11
CA LEU A 7 13.80 -15.58 -13.48
C LEU A 7 14.39 -14.18 -13.28
N ASP A 8 13.55 -13.16 -13.19
CA ASP A 8 13.91 -11.76 -12.95
C ASP A 8 14.13 -11.43 -11.46
N ARG A 9 14.14 -12.42 -10.56
CA ARG A 9 14.55 -12.19 -9.17
C ARG A 9 16.04 -11.84 -9.14
N ALA A 10 16.29 -10.54 -9.20
CA ALA A 10 17.60 -9.93 -9.18
C ALA A 10 18.45 -10.50 -8.04
N ALA A 11 19.68 -10.90 -8.38
CA ALA A 11 20.68 -11.32 -7.42
C ALA A 11 20.84 -10.24 -6.34
N ARG A 12 20.70 -10.61 -5.06
CA ARG A 12 20.93 -9.66 -3.97
C ARG A 12 22.44 -9.50 -3.75
N PRO A 13 22.99 -8.27 -3.78
CA PRO A 13 24.39 -8.05 -3.46
C PRO A 13 24.69 -8.47 -2.01
N LYS A 14 25.80 -9.18 -1.80
CA LYS A 14 26.21 -9.76 -0.50
C LYS A 14 27.07 -8.81 0.36
N GLY A 15 27.01 -7.50 0.11
CA GLY A 15 27.76 -6.47 0.87
C GLY A 15 26.96 -5.87 2.02
N SER A 16 27.62 -5.15 2.93
CA SER A 16 26.92 -4.27 3.88
C SER A 16 26.11 -3.24 3.08
N GLN A 17 24.80 -3.16 3.31
CA GLN A 17 23.99 -2.14 2.64
C GLN A 17 24.44 -0.76 3.14
N PRO A 18 24.96 0.12 2.27
CA PRO A 18 25.34 1.46 2.69
C PRO A 18 24.09 2.21 3.15
N VAL A 19 24.24 3.00 4.22
CA VAL A 19 23.19 3.92 4.66
C VAL A 19 23.25 5.14 3.74
N VAL A 20 22.21 5.36 2.93
CA VAL A 20 22.15 6.43 1.91
C VAL A 20 21.36 7.63 2.44
N PHE A 21 20.27 7.38 3.16
CA PHE A 21 19.46 8.40 3.82
C PHE A 21 19.95 8.72 5.25
N GLU A 22 19.19 9.51 6.01
CA GLU A 22 19.58 9.97 7.35
C GLU A 22 19.64 8.83 8.37
N SER A 23 18.94 7.72 8.11
CA SER A 23 18.94 6.55 8.97
C SER A 23 18.76 5.24 8.19
N ALA A 24 19.30 4.16 8.76
CA ALA A 24 19.08 2.81 8.23
C ALA A 24 17.59 2.42 8.15
N THR A 25 16.73 3.01 8.99
CA THR A 25 15.27 2.82 8.93
C THR A 25 14.68 3.42 7.65
N GLN A 26 15.13 4.61 7.24
CA GLN A 26 14.68 5.24 5.99
C GLN A 26 15.14 4.46 4.77
N ASP A 27 16.39 3.96 4.76
CA ASP A 27 16.89 3.10 3.69
C ASP A 27 16.12 1.77 3.60
N ALA A 28 15.84 1.14 4.74
CA ALA A 28 15.04 -0.08 4.79
C ALA A 28 13.63 0.17 4.24
N LEU A 29 13.00 1.30 4.59
CA LEU A 29 11.69 1.69 4.06
C LEU A 29 11.74 1.90 2.54
N ALA A 30 12.74 2.63 2.03
CA ALA A 30 12.92 2.84 0.60
C ALA A 30 13.14 1.52 -0.15
N GLY A 31 13.96 0.62 0.39
CA GLY A 31 14.16 -0.73 -0.13
C GLY A 31 12.88 -1.56 -0.18
N MET A 32 12.04 -1.49 0.87
CA MET A 32 10.74 -2.14 0.88
C MET A 32 9.79 -1.59 -0.19
N VAL A 33 9.76 -0.27 -0.40
CA VAL A 33 8.94 0.37 -1.44
C VAL A 33 9.39 -0.05 -2.84
N LEU A 34 10.70 -0.05 -3.11
CA LEU A 34 11.24 -0.49 -4.40
C LEU A 34 10.96 -1.97 -4.66
N ALA A 35 11.11 -2.83 -3.65
CA ALA A 35 10.76 -4.24 -3.76
C ALA A 35 9.27 -4.43 -4.06
N LEU A 36 8.39 -3.68 -3.37
CA LEU A 36 6.96 -3.71 -3.60
C LEU A 36 6.60 -3.24 -5.01
N LEU A 37 7.26 -2.19 -5.52
CA LEU A 37 7.08 -1.72 -6.90
C LEU A 37 7.41 -2.83 -7.90
N GLY A 38 8.51 -3.58 -7.69
CA GLY A 38 8.87 -4.72 -8.51
C GLY A 38 7.76 -5.79 -8.55
N GLU A 39 7.21 -6.14 -7.39
CA GLU A 39 6.09 -7.10 -7.31
C GLU A 39 4.81 -6.55 -7.97
N VAL A 40 4.54 -5.24 -7.88
CA VAL A 40 3.42 -4.59 -8.59
C VAL A 40 3.59 -4.68 -10.11
N MET A 41 4.80 -4.48 -10.63
CA MET A 41 5.08 -4.61 -12.06
C MET A 41 4.88 -6.06 -12.53
N VAL A 42 5.34 -7.05 -11.77
CA VAL A 42 5.07 -8.46 -12.07
C VAL A 42 3.57 -8.75 -12.10
N LEU A 43 2.78 -8.18 -11.18
CA LEU A 43 1.32 -8.34 -11.21
C LEU A 43 0.69 -7.66 -12.45
N LYS A 44 1.19 -6.48 -12.84
CA LYS A 44 0.72 -5.76 -14.03
C LYS A 44 1.03 -6.55 -15.32
N ASP A 45 2.24 -7.09 -15.45
CA ASP A 45 2.65 -7.91 -16.61
C ASP A 45 1.82 -9.19 -16.70
N ARG A 46 1.56 -9.84 -15.57
CA ARG A 46 0.68 -11.01 -15.53
C ARG A 46 -0.76 -10.69 -15.90
N LEU A 47 -1.25 -9.50 -15.56
CA LEU A 47 -2.59 -9.06 -15.95
C LEU A 47 -2.67 -8.77 -17.45
N ASP A 48 -1.71 -8.02 -18.01
CA ASP A 48 -1.61 -7.77 -19.47
C ASP A 48 -1.53 -9.08 -20.26
N ALA A 49 -0.72 -10.04 -19.80
CA ALA A 49 -0.63 -11.36 -20.42
C ALA A 49 -1.98 -12.10 -20.43
N ASN A 50 -2.74 -12.05 -19.34
CA ASN A 50 -4.07 -12.66 -19.28
C ASN A 50 -5.04 -11.99 -20.27
N GLU A 51 -5.08 -10.65 -20.31
CA GLU A 51 -5.96 -9.90 -21.22
C GLU A 51 -5.66 -10.23 -22.69
N ARG A 52 -4.37 -10.31 -23.06
CA ARG A 52 -3.96 -10.68 -24.42
C ARG A 52 -4.26 -12.15 -24.76
N LEU A 53 -4.07 -13.07 -23.81
CA LEU A 53 -4.40 -14.48 -24.01
C LEU A 53 -5.91 -14.70 -24.16
N LEU A 54 -6.74 -13.97 -23.40
CA LEU A 54 -8.19 -14.02 -23.51
C LEU A 54 -8.66 -13.49 -24.87
N LYS A 55 -8.11 -12.36 -25.33
CA LYS A 55 -8.36 -11.85 -26.68
C LYS A 55 -7.96 -12.84 -27.77
N ALA A 56 -6.80 -13.47 -27.65
CA ALA A 56 -6.34 -14.50 -28.59
C ALA A 56 -7.28 -15.73 -28.61
N ALA A 57 -7.95 -16.02 -27.49
CA ALA A 57 -8.98 -17.05 -27.40
C ALA A 57 -10.37 -16.62 -27.89
N GLY A 58 -10.52 -15.40 -28.43
CA GLY A 58 -11.80 -14.86 -28.90
C GLY A 58 -12.73 -14.37 -27.79
N LEU A 59 -12.18 -14.11 -26.60
CA LEU A 59 -12.89 -13.50 -25.46
C LEU A 59 -12.57 -11.99 -25.38
N HIS A 60 -12.75 -11.39 -24.21
CA HIS A 60 -12.47 -9.98 -23.98
C HIS A 60 -10.98 -9.67 -24.06
N GLY A 61 -10.66 -8.44 -24.48
CA GLY A 61 -9.31 -7.91 -24.58
C GLY A 61 -9.04 -6.72 -23.64
N PRO A 62 -7.84 -6.12 -23.74
CA PRO A 62 -7.47 -4.94 -22.95
C PRO A 62 -8.47 -3.79 -23.09
N GLU A 63 -8.98 -3.55 -24.29
CA GLU A 63 -9.95 -2.48 -24.56
C GLU A 63 -11.28 -2.65 -23.78
N ASP A 64 -11.70 -3.89 -23.56
CA ASP A 64 -12.93 -4.20 -22.81
C ASP A 64 -12.74 -3.97 -21.31
N ILE A 65 -11.53 -4.24 -20.80
CA ILE A 65 -11.15 -3.96 -19.42
C ILE A 65 -11.11 -2.45 -19.17
N ASP A 66 -10.54 -1.68 -20.11
CA ASP A 66 -10.49 -0.21 -20.01
C ASP A 66 -11.90 0.42 -20.05
N ALA A 67 -12.82 -0.17 -20.81
CA ALA A 67 -14.22 0.25 -20.89
C ALA A 67 -15.11 -0.33 -19.78
N TYR A 68 -14.58 -1.22 -18.92
CA TYR A 68 -15.37 -1.93 -17.94
C TYR A 68 -15.90 -1.01 -16.84
N HIS A 69 -17.22 -0.92 -16.73
CA HIS A 69 -17.90 -0.20 -15.66
C HIS A 69 -18.45 -1.22 -14.64
N PRO A 70 -17.87 -1.32 -13.43
CA PRO A 70 -18.36 -2.26 -12.44
C PRO A 70 -19.78 -1.90 -12.01
N ASP A 71 -20.65 -2.89 -11.90
CA ASP A 71 -22.00 -2.73 -11.35
C ASP A 71 -22.00 -2.46 -9.84
N ALA A 72 -23.19 -2.32 -9.24
CA ALA A 72 -23.34 -2.04 -7.82
C ALA A 72 -22.73 -3.15 -6.93
N ASP A 73 -22.91 -4.41 -7.32
CA ASP A 73 -22.45 -5.57 -6.55
C ASP A 73 -20.93 -5.69 -6.58
N ALA A 74 -20.32 -5.54 -7.77
CA ALA A 74 -18.88 -5.51 -7.94
C ALA A 74 -18.23 -4.35 -7.17
N ARG A 75 -18.86 -3.18 -7.14
CA ARG A 75 -18.39 -2.04 -6.33
C ARG A 75 -18.47 -2.33 -4.84
N ALA A 76 -19.58 -2.88 -4.36
CA ALA A 76 -19.77 -3.22 -2.94
C ALA A 76 -18.74 -4.27 -2.49
N TYR A 77 -18.55 -5.33 -3.28
CA TYR A 77 -17.55 -6.37 -3.02
C TYR A 77 -16.13 -5.79 -2.94
N ARG A 78 -15.73 -4.97 -3.92
CA ARG A 78 -14.40 -4.31 -3.93
C ARG A 78 -14.24 -3.34 -2.77
N GLY A 79 -15.30 -2.61 -2.41
CA GLY A 79 -15.32 -1.69 -1.26
C GLY A 79 -15.04 -2.41 0.06
N ALA A 80 -15.76 -3.50 0.33
CA ALA A 80 -15.57 -4.30 1.54
C ALA A 80 -14.16 -4.91 1.62
N TYR A 81 -13.63 -5.39 0.49
CA TYR A 81 -12.26 -5.91 0.43
C TYR A 81 -11.21 -4.82 0.71
N ARG A 82 -11.34 -3.63 0.09
CA ARG A 82 -10.42 -2.51 0.32
C ARG A 82 -10.45 -2.03 1.76
N ALA A 83 -11.64 -1.90 2.36
CA ALA A 83 -11.77 -1.49 3.76
C ALA A 83 -11.00 -2.43 4.70
N LYS A 84 -11.13 -3.75 4.50
CA LYS A 84 -10.38 -4.76 5.28
C LYS A 84 -8.87 -4.67 5.04
N ALA A 85 -8.45 -4.38 3.81
CA ALA A 85 -7.03 -4.20 3.50
C ALA A 85 -6.45 -2.96 4.20
N TYR A 86 -7.18 -1.84 4.17
CA TYR A 86 -6.79 -0.62 4.86
C TYR A 86 -6.74 -0.82 6.37
N ASP A 87 -7.72 -1.49 6.96
CA ASP A 87 -7.70 -1.75 8.40
C ASP A 87 -6.50 -2.63 8.79
N ARG A 88 -6.18 -3.66 8.00
CA ARG A 88 -5.00 -4.50 8.29
C ARG A 88 -3.67 -3.76 8.17
N VAL A 89 -3.52 -2.91 7.15
CA VAL A 89 -2.24 -2.25 6.85
C VAL A 89 -2.08 -0.96 7.65
N LEU A 90 -3.11 -0.11 7.66
CA LEU A 90 -3.09 1.20 8.30
C LEU A 90 -3.56 1.14 9.76
N GLY A 91 -4.36 0.14 10.14
CA GLY A 91 -4.85 -0.01 11.51
C GLY A 91 -3.71 -0.13 12.52
N VAL A 92 -2.62 -0.81 12.18
CA VAL A 92 -1.43 -0.90 13.06
C VAL A 92 -0.84 0.49 13.35
N ALA A 93 -0.79 1.37 12.34
CA ALA A 93 -0.29 2.73 12.52
C ALA A 93 -1.31 3.57 13.29
N ARG A 94 -2.60 3.49 12.95
CA ARG A 94 -3.70 4.15 13.68
C ARG A 94 -3.65 3.79 15.16
N ASP A 95 -3.62 2.50 15.49
CA ASP A 95 -3.72 2.03 16.87
C ASP A 95 -2.49 2.43 17.70
N LYS A 96 -1.32 2.58 17.07
CA LYS A 96 -0.10 3.07 17.72
C LYS A 96 -0.03 4.59 17.86
N LEU A 97 -0.48 5.34 16.84
CA LEU A 97 -0.28 6.79 16.76
C LEU A 97 -1.47 7.59 17.31
N LEU A 98 -2.68 7.04 17.26
CA LEU A 98 -3.90 7.73 17.67
C LEU A 98 -3.93 8.05 19.17
N PRO A 99 -3.50 7.16 20.11
CA PRO A 99 -3.46 7.51 21.53
C PRO A 99 -2.59 8.73 21.83
N ASP A 100 -1.38 8.76 21.25
CA ASP A 100 -0.45 9.88 21.44
C ASP A 100 -0.99 11.18 20.85
N ALA A 101 -1.60 11.12 19.66
CA ALA A 101 -2.22 12.28 19.03
C ALA A 101 -3.39 12.84 19.85
N LEU A 102 -4.21 11.97 20.45
CA LEU A 102 -5.31 12.37 21.34
C LEU A 102 -4.80 12.96 22.66
N ALA A 103 -3.73 12.40 23.22
CA ALA A 103 -3.09 12.96 24.41
C ALA A 103 -2.56 14.38 24.16
N LEU A 104 -1.84 14.58 23.04
CA LEU A 104 -1.35 15.90 22.63
C LEU A 104 -2.49 16.91 22.44
N GLN A 105 -3.63 16.47 21.90
CA GLN A 105 -4.80 17.32 21.75
C GLN A 105 -5.39 17.70 23.12
N ALA A 106 -5.53 16.74 24.03
CA ALA A 106 -6.06 16.99 25.37
C ALA A 106 -5.16 17.96 26.16
N ASP A 107 -3.85 17.80 26.07
CA ASP A 107 -2.87 18.68 26.72
C ASP A 107 -2.99 20.12 26.17
N TYR A 108 -3.13 20.27 24.84
CA TYR A 108 -3.35 21.57 24.21
C TYR A 108 -4.65 22.23 24.70
N GLU A 109 -5.75 21.48 24.74
CA GLU A 109 -7.06 21.99 25.21
C GLU A 109 -7.00 22.44 26.68
N GLN A 110 -6.30 21.70 27.53
CA GLN A 110 -6.07 22.08 28.94
C GLN A 110 -5.26 23.37 29.05
N GLU A 111 -4.20 23.52 28.26
CA GLU A 111 -3.37 24.73 28.26
C GLU A 111 -4.16 25.95 27.76
N VAL A 112 -4.99 25.79 26.73
CA VAL A 112 -5.88 26.85 26.25
C VAL A 112 -6.87 27.28 27.35
N ALA A 113 -7.47 26.31 28.05
CA ALA A 113 -8.38 26.60 29.15
C ALA A 113 -7.69 27.31 30.32
N ARG A 114 -6.46 26.91 30.67
CA ARG A 114 -5.64 27.56 31.69
C ARG A 114 -5.35 29.02 31.33
N VAL A 115 -4.87 29.27 30.11
CA VAL A 115 -4.57 30.63 29.64
C VAL A 115 -5.82 31.51 29.65
N ALA A 116 -6.97 30.97 29.24
CA ALA A 116 -8.25 31.69 29.26
C ALA A 116 -8.73 32.01 30.69
N ALA A 117 -8.43 31.15 31.67
CA ALA A 117 -8.75 31.39 33.08
C ALA A 117 -7.83 32.45 33.72
N ASP A 118 -6.56 32.52 33.33
CA ASP A 118 -5.59 33.51 33.84
C ASP A 118 -5.81 34.94 33.29
N THR A 119 -6.64 35.10 32.25
CA THR A 119 -6.93 36.41 31.63
C THR A 119 -8.22 37.09 32.13
N ASN A 120 -8.92 36.49 33.08
CA ASN A 120 -10.17 36.98 33.67
C ASN A 120 -10.00 37.26 35.18
#